data_AF-A7YFA0-F1
#
_entry.id   AF-A7YFA0-F1
#
_cell.length_a   1.000
_cell.length_b   1.000
_cell.length_c   1.000
_cell.angle_alpha   90.00
_cell.angle_beta   90.00
_cell.angle_gamma   90.00
#
_symmetry.space_group_name_H-M   'P 1'
#
loop_
_entity.id
_entity.type
_entity.pdbx_description
1 polymer ?
#
loop_
_entity_poly.entity_id
_entity_poly.type
_entity_poly.pdbx_seq_one_letter_code
_entity_poly.pdbx_strand_id
1 'polypeptide(L)'
;LLLLSLGLGTIITMTSSHWLLAWAGLEMNTLAIIPIISKQHHPRATEAATKYFLTQATASALILLSSSMNAWKTGQWDISQLSTPEATIMLTLALAMKLGLAPMHFWVPEVLQGSTLPTAMIISTWQKLAPTSLLLLTINSLNPTTLITLGLLSTLLGGWLGLNQTQTRKIMAFSSIAHMGWLFTALTINPNIALITLTIYLLLTTTMFFMFMMTTSKTLIDLGTAPTLAPTLLPLSMLTLMSLGGIPPLTGFMPKWLILMELTPTLPTISCLLA
;
A
#
# COMPACT_ATOMS: atom_id res chain seq x y z
N LEU A 1 3.69 23.62 -4.24
CA LEU A 1 2.41 23.35 -4.95
C LEU A 1 2.14 21.85 -5.05
N LEU A 2 3.00 21.02 -5.68
CA LEU A 2 2.75 19.59 -5.85
C LEU A 2 2.54 18.79 -4.54
N LEU A 3 3.34 19.05 -3.50
CA LEU A 3 3.14 18.41 -2.19
C LEU A 3 1.84 18.85 -1.51
N LEU A 4 1.44 20.13 -1.71
CA LEU A 4 0.18 20.66 -1.19
C LEU A 4 -1.00 20.00 -1.91
N SER A 5 -0.98 19.87 -3.24
CA SER A 5 -2.02 19.18 -3.99
C SER A 5 -2.13 17.70 -3.62
N LEU A 6 -1.02 17.05 -3.29
CA LEU A 6 -0.98 15.67 -2.81
C LEU A 6 -1.59 15.54 -1.41
N GLY A 7 -1.33 16.49 -0.50
CA GLY A 7 -2.01 16.56 0.79
C GLY A 7 -3.51 16.84 0.65
N LEU A 8 -3.87 17.81 -0.18
CA LEU A 8 -5.26 18.18 -0.45
C LEU A 8 -6.05 17.03 -1.07
N GLY A 9 -5.50 16.33 -2.05
CA GLY A 9 -6.16 15.16 -2.66
C GLY A 9 -6.48 14.11 -1.61
N THR A 10 -5.53 13.75 -0.74
CA THR A 10 -5.81 12.83 0.38
C THR A 10 -6.87 13.34 1.35
N ILE A 11 -6.86 14.63 1.71
CA ILE A 11 -7.86 15.20 2.63
C ILE A 11 -9.25 15.14 1.99
N ILE A 12 -9.38 15.53 0.72
CA ILE A 12 -10.64 15.49 -0.03
C ILE A 12 -11.20 14.07 -0.05
N THR A 13 -10.37 13.05 -0.29
CA THR A 13 -10.83 11.65 -0.28
C THR A 13 -11.29 11.16 1.09
N MET A 14 -10.69 11.65 2.17
CA MET A 14 -11.03 11.22 3.52
C MET A 14 -12.29 11.91 4.05
N THR A 15 -12.57 13.14 3.61
CA THR A 15 -13.73 13.92 4.08
C THR A 15 -14.93 13.84 3.14
N SER A 16 -14.77 13.32 1.92
CA SER A 16 -15.87 13.21 0.96
C SER A 16 -16.92 12.19 1.40
N SER A 17 -18.18 12.53 1.23
CA SER A 17 -19.33 11.61 1.29
C SER A 17 -19.75 11.07 -0.09
N HIS A 18 -19.45 11.81 -1.15
CA HIS A 18 -19.90 11.53 -2.52
C HIS A 18 -18.77 10.90 -3.37
N TRP A 19 -19.10 9.84 -4.13
CA TRP A 19 -18.12 9.09 -4.95
C TRP A 19 -17.32 9.94 -5.93
N LEU A 20 -17.97 10.87 -6.64
CA LEU A 20 -17.29 11.75 -7.60
C LEU A 20 -16.20 12.62 -6.92
N LEU A 21 -16.46 13.10 -5.70
CA LEU A 21 -15.50 13.92 -4.97
C LEU A 21 -14.32 13.07 -4.45
N ALA A 22 -14.60 11.87 -3.96
CA ALA A 22 -13.56 10.89 -3.61
C ALA A 22 -12.67 10.58 -4.82
N TRP A 23 -13.27 10.35 -5.99
CA TRP A 23 -12.52 10.10 -7.22
C TRP A 23 -11.66 11.31 -7.62
N ALA A 24 -12.22 12.53 -7.56
CA ALA A 24 -11.47 13.75 -7.86
C ALA A 24 -10.26 13.93 -6.93
N GLY A 25 -10.38 13.60 -5.64
CA GLY A 25 -9.26 13.60 -4.71
C GLY A 25 -8.17 12.56 -5.06
N LEU A 26 -8.58 11.36 -5.49
CA LEU A 26 -7.64 10.34 -5.97
C LEU A 26 -6.91 10.76 -7.25
N GLU A 27 -7.60 11.41 -8.20
CA GLU A 27 -6.96 11.92 -9.42
C GLU A 27 -6.04 13.10 -9.15
N MET A 28 -6.39 13.96 -8.19
CA MET A 28 -5.50 15.04 -7.79
C MET A 28 -4.18 14.48 -7.23
N ASN A 29 -4.25 13.35 -6.49
CA ASN A 29 -3.06 12.65 -6.01
C ASN A 29 -2.22 12.04 -7.14
N THR A 30 -2.85 11.39 -8.14
CA THR A 30 -2.14 10.77 -9.26
C THR A 30 -1.45 11.84 -10.12
N LEU A 31 -2.12 12.94 -10.43
CA LEU A 31 -1.55 14.02 -11.23
C LEU A 31 -0.44 14.76 -10.48
N ALA A 32 -0.56 14.93 -9.16
CA ALA A 32 0.46 15.61 -8.36
C ALA A 32 1.77 14.82 -8.21
N ILE A 33 1.70 13.48 -8.15
CA ILE A 33 2.90 12.64 -7.93
C ILE A 33 3.71 12.38 -9.21
N ILE A 34 3.10 12.44 -10.41
CA ILE A 34 3.80 12.17 -11.67
C ILE A 34 5.02 13.08 -11.89
N PRO A 35 4.91 14.43 -11.75
CA PRO A 35 6.07 15.31 -11.87
C PRO A 35 7.11 15.09 -10.77
N ILE A 36 6.68 14.62 -9.60
CA ILE A 36 7.57 14.28 -8.48
C ILE A 36 8.42 13.05 -8.83
N ILE A 37 7.84 12.05 -9.50
CA ILE A 37 8.54 10.84 -9.98
C ILE A 37 9.54 11.19 -11.09
N SER A 38 9.14 12.02 -12.06
CA SER A 38 9.96 12.35 -13.23
C SER A 38 11.02 13.44 -13.00
N LYS A 39 11.19 13.92 -11.76
CA LYS A 39 12.08 15.04 -11.39
C LYS A 39 13.52 14.90 -11.87
N GLN A 40 14.06 13.68 -11.96
CA GLN A 40 15.45 13.46 -12.39
C GLN A 40 15.65 13.53 -13.91
N HIS A 41 14.58 13.60 -14.71
CA HIS A 41 14.61 13.62 -16.18
C HIS A 41 15.50 12.51 -16.81
N HIS A 42 15.58 11.35 -16.16
CA HIS A 42 16.30 10.18 -16.63
C HIS A 42 15.32 9.17 -17.26
N PRO A 43 15.70 8.38 -18.29
CA PRO A 43 14.79 7.43 -18.95
C PRO A 43 14.10 6.45 -17.97
N ARG A 44 14.80 6.00 -16.92
CA ARG A 44 14.20 5.19 -15.85
C ARG A 44 13.11 5.90 -15.04
N ALA A 45 13.27 7.20 -14.80
CA ALA A 45 12.28 7.98 -14.07
C ALA A 45 11.04 8.26 -14.95
N THR A 46 11.23 8.46 -16.26
CA THR A 46 10.11 8.58 -17.21
C THR A 46 9.37 7.26 -17.40
N GLU A 47 10.08 6.13 -17.44
CA GLU A 47 9.46 4.79 -17.48
C GLU A 47 8.65 4.52 -16.19
N ALA A 48 9.20 4.85 -15.02
CA ALA A 48 8.46 4.74 -13.76
C ALA A 48 7.21 5.65 -13.73
N ALA A 49 7.32 6.89 -14.19
CA ALA A 49 6.20 7.83 -14.24
C ALA A 49 5.08 7.33 -15.17
N THR A 50 5.43 6.79 -16.35
CA THR A 50 4.46 6.26 -17.31
C THR A 50 3.77 4.99 -16.80
N LYS A 51 4.52 4.05 -16.19
CA LYS A 51 3.96 2.85 -15.56
C LYS A 51 3.00 3.19 -14.41
N TYR A 52 3.39 4.15 -13.57
CA TYR A 52 2.54 4.64 -12.50
C TYR A 52 1.26 5.29 -13.05
N PHE A 53 1.38 6.19 -14.03
CA PHE A 53 0.22 6.86 -14.61
C PHE A 53 -0.77 5.87 -15.21
N LEU A 54 -0.31 4.95 -16.06
CA LEU A 54 -1.19 4.00 -16.73
C LEU A 54 -1.95 3.13 -15.74
N THR A 55 -1.25 2.57 -14.75
CA THR A 55 -1.87 1.68 -13.76
C THR A 55 -2.83 2.41 -12.83
N GLN A 56 -2.51 3.65 -12.45
CA GLN A 56 -3.35 4.43 -11.56
C GLN A 56 -4.55 5.06 -12.26
N ALA A 57 -4.43 5.39 -13.54
CA ALA A 57 -5.52 5.87 -14.40
C ALA A 57 -6.51 4.74 -14.72
N THR A 58 -6.02 3.52 -14.97
CA THR A 58 -6.91 2.36 -15.13
C THR A 58 -7.65 2.06 -13.83
N ALA A 59 -6.95 2.12 -12.68
CA ALA A 59 -7.57 1.90 -11.39
C ALA A 59 -8.62 2.98 -11.05
N SER A 60 -8.35 4.25 -11.35
CA SER A 60 -9.32 5.33 -11.11
C SER A 60 -10.53 5.25 -12.04
N ALA A 61 -10.35 4.85 -13.30
CA ALA A 61 -11.45 4.57 -14.21
C ALA A 61 -12.35 3.43 -13.69
N LEU A 62 -11.76 2.35 -13.14
CA LEU A 62 -12.52 1.26 -12.51
C LEU A 62 -13.28 1.71 -11.26
N ILE A 63 -12.71 2.62 -10.45
CA ILE A 63 -13.44 3.23 -9.31
C ILE A 63 -14.67 3.98 -9.80
N LEU A 64 -14.53 4.84 -10.82
CA LEU A 64 -15.69 5.53 -11.40
C LEU A 64 -16.71 4.54 -11.96
N LEU A 65 -16.28 3.51 -12.69
CA LEU A 65 -17.16 2.51 -13.28
C LEU A 65 -17.92 1.73 -12.20
N SER A 66 -17.28 1.44 -11.06
CA SER A 66 -17.96 0.85 -9.90
C SER A 66 -19.02 1.75 -9.29
N SER A 67 -18.72 3.04 -9.13
CA SER A 67 -19.67 4.00 -8.59
C SER A 67 -20.84 4.27 -9.52
N SER A 68 -20.62 4.33 -10.84
CA SER A 68 -21.66 4.56 -11.84
C SER A 68 -22.57 3.35 -12.02
N MET A 69 -22.02 2.13 -11.98
CA MET A 69 -22.83 0.89 -11.97
C MET A 69 -23.71 0.81 -10.73
N ASN A 70 -23.17 1.18 -9.55
CA ASN A 70 -23.96 1.22 -8.32
C ASN A 70 -25.07 2.27 -8.43
N ALA A 71 -24.72 3.51 -8.80
CA ALA A 71 -25.67 4.61 -8.95
C ALA A 71 -26.74 4.33 -10.03
N TRP A 72 -26.40 3.59 -11.08
CA TRP A 72 -27.38 3.19 -12.10
C TRP A 72 -28.44 2.23 -11.54
N LYS A 73 -28.06 1.35 -10.60
CA LYS A 73 -28.97 0.37 -9.98
C LYS A 73 -29.71 0.93 -8.76
N THR A 74 -29.09 1.80 -7.96
CA THR A 74 -29.66 2.30 -6.68
C THR A 74 -30.09 3.76 -6.71
N GLY A 75 -29.63 4.54 -7.69
CA GLY A 75 -29.87 5.98 -7.79
C GLY A 75 -29.03 6.82 -6.82
N GLN A 76 -28.14 6.23 -6.03
CA GLN A 76 -27.39 6.91 -4.97
C GLN A 76 -25.89 6.98 -5.26
N TRP A 77 -25.26 8.09 -4.89
CA TRP A 77 -23.82 8.36 -5.07
C TRP A 77 -23.04 8.41 -3.75
N ASP A 78 -23.67 8.02 -2.65
CA ASP A 78 -23.04 8.00 -1.33
C ASP A 78 -22.05 6.85 -1.20
N ILE A 79 -20.90 7.12 -0.57
CA ILE A 79 -19.80 6.15 -0.42
C ILE A 79 -20.21 4.95 0.44
N SER A 80 -20.99 5.18 1.50
CA SER A 80 -21.41 4.13 2.44
C SER A 80 -22.43 3.14 1.85
N GLN A 81 -23.07 3.49 0.73
CA GLN A 81 -24.19 2.74 0.15
C GLN A 81 -23.77 1.99 -1.11
N LEU A 82 -22.70 1.18 -1.02
CA LEU A 82 -22.38 0.20 -2.06
C LEU A 82 -23.15 -1.10 -1.80
N SER A 83 -24.15 -1.41 -2.61
CA SER A 83 -25.03 -2.58 -2.36
C SER A 83 -24.88 -3.68 -3.41
N THR A 84 -24.48 -3.31 -4.63
CA THR A 84 -24.46 -4.26 -5.74
C THR A 84 -23.15 -5.06 -5.77
N PRO A 85 -23.21 -6.42 -5.85
CA PRO A 85 -22.03 -7.26 -5.70
C PRO A 85 -21.00 -7.05 -6.83
N GLU A 86 -21.47 -6.73 -8.03
CA GLU A 86 -20.60 -6.38 -9.17
C GLU A 86 -19.78 -5.11 -8.87
N ALA A 87 -20.41 -4.08 -8.30
CA ALA A 87 -19.74 -2.83 -7.94
C ALA A 87 -18.77 -3.04 -6.79
N THR A 88 -19.10 -3.84 -5.77
CA THR A 88 -18.22 -4.09 -4.62
C THR A 88 -16.96 -4.84 -5.05
N ILE A 89 -17.10 -5.88 -5.88
CA ILE A 89 -15.95 -6.65 -6.40
C ILE A 89 -15.06 -5.75 -7.25
N MET A 90 -15.64 -5.00 -8.18
CA MET A 90 -14.87 -4.09 -9.03
C MET A 90 -14.16 -2.99 -8.22
N LEU A 91 -14.84 -2.41 -7.21
CA LEU A 91 -14.22 -1.43 -6.31
C LEU A 91 -13.04 -2.06 -5.55
N THR A 92 -13.21 -3.27 -4.99
CA THR A 92 -12.11 -3.96 -4.29
C THR A 92 -10.92 -4.18 -5.20
N LEU A 93 -11.13 -4.62 -6.45
CA LEU A 93 -10.07 -4.82 -7.43
C LEU A 93 -9.39 -3.50 -7.83
N ALA A 94 -10.17 -2.44 -7.99
CA ALA A 94 -9.64 -1.12 -8.33
C ALA A 94 -8.76 -0.54 -7.21
N LEU A 95 -9.21 -0.64 -5.96
CA LEU A 95 -8.44 -0.22 -4.79
C LEU A 95 -7.22 -1.12 -4.56
N ALA A 96 -7.35 -2.43 -4.82
CA ALA A 96 -6.22 -3.36 -4.79
C ALA A 96 -5.15 -2.99 -5.84
N MET A 97 -5.55 -2.57 -7.04
CA MET A 97 -4.65 -2.07 -8.06
C MET A 97 -3.95 -0.77 -7.64
N LYS A 98 -4.68 0.18 -7.02
CA LYS A 98 -4.08 1.43 -6.49
C LYS A 98 -3.06 1.17 -5.39
N LEU A 99 -3.32 0.21 -4.51
CA LEU A 99 -2.43 -0.16 -3.39
C LEU A 99 -1.30 -1.11 -3.81
N GLY A 100 -1.42 -1.73 -4.98
CA GLY A 100 -0.43 -2.62 -5.58
C GLY A 100 -0.45 -4.04 -5.00
N LEU A 101 -1.62 -4.58 -4.66
CA LEU A 101 -1.75 -5.97 -4.23
C LEU A 101 -1.65 -6.93 -5.41
N ALA A 102 -1.26 -8.18 -5.12
CA ALA A 102 -1.28 -9.24 -6.12
C ALA A 102 -2.73 -9.55 -6.55
N PRO A 103 -2.99 -9.83 -7.84
CA PRO A 103 -2.00 -9.99 -8.93
C PRO A 103 -1.50 -8.68 -9.55
N MET A 104 -2.13 -7.53 -9.27
CA MET A 104 -1.84 -6.21 -9.86
C MET A 104 -0.63 -5.48 -9.24
N HIS A 105 0.35 -6.24 -8.74
CA HIS A 105 1.49 -5.74 -7.96
C HIS A 105 2.72 -5.35 -8.80
N PHE A 106 2.77 -5.75 -10.07
CA PHE A 106 3.96 -5.64 -10.93
C PHE A 106 4.51 -4.21 -11.08
N TRP A 107 3.64 -3.21 -10.96
CA TRP A 107 4.06 -1.81 -11.09
C TRP A 107 4.86 -1.32 -9.88
N VAL A 108 4.62 -1.86 -8.68
CA VAL A 108 5.17 -1.31 -7.44
C VAL A 108 6.71 -1.41 -7.42
N PRO A 109 7.35 -2.58 -7.65
CA PRO A 109 8.81 -2.68 -7.59
C PRO A 109 9.51 -1.85 -8.68
N GLU A 110 8.91 -1.72 -9.85
CA GLU A 110 9.49 -0.98 -10.97
C GLU A 110 9.42 0.53 -10.76
N VAL A 111 8.28 1.04 -10.30
CA VAL A 111 8.10 2.47 -10.01
C VAL A 111 8.98 2.90 -8.83
N LEU A 112 9.05 2.11 -7.76
CA LEU A 112 9.96 2.43 -6.64
C LEU A 112 11.42 2.43 -7.10
N GLN A 113 11.85 1.48 -7.93
CA GLN A 113 13.25 1.43 -8.39
C GLN A 113 13.61 2.57 -9.35
N GLY A 114 12.68 3.03 -10.19
CA GLY A 114 12.90 4.15 -11.11
C GLY A 114 12.83 5.53 -10.45
N SER A 115 12.32 5.63 -9.23
CA SER A 115 12.16 6.88 -8.49
C SER A 115 13.25 7.10 -7.43
N THR A 116 13.41 8.33 -6.94
CA THR A 116 14.36 8.65 -5.86
C THR A 116 13.93 8.07 -4.51
N LEU A 117 14.84 7.93 -3.54
CA LEU A 117 14.49 7.47 -2.18
C LEU A 117 13.37 8.28 -1.50
N PRO A 118 13.37 9.63 -1.49
CA PRO A 118 12.28 10.39 -0.87
C PRO A 118 10.94 10.19 -1.59
N THR A 119 10.95 10.04 -2.91
CA THR A 119 9.72 9.80 -3.68
C THR A 119 9.20 8.38 -3.51
N ALA A 120 10.09 7.39 -3.44
CA ALA A 120 9.74 6.01 -3.12
C ALA A 120 9.10 5.91 -1.73
N MET A 121 9.62 6.67 -0.75
CA MET A 121 9.00 6.80 0.57
C MET A 121 7.56 7.31 0.46
N ILE A 122 7.33 8.46 -0.21
CA ILE A 122 5.98 9.05 -0.39
C ILE A 122 5.01 8.06 -1.06
N ILE A 123 5.46 7.31 -2.07
CA ILE A 123 4.64 6.30 -2.76
C ILE A 123 4.31 5.13 -1.83
N SER A 124 5.28 4.68 -1.03
CA SER A 124 5.07 3.57 -0.10
C SER A 124 4.22 3.92 1.12
N THR A 125 4.13 5.21 1.50
CA THR A 125 3.44 5.63 2.72
C THR A 125 2.19 6.45 2.41
N TRP A 126 2.38 7.67 1.92
CA TRP A 126 1.32 8.65 1.77
C TRP A 126 0.28 8.24 0.73
N GLN A 127 0.72 7.69 -0.42
CA GLN A 127 -0.20 7.26 -1.48
C GLN A 127 -1.09 6.08 -1.07
N LYS A 128 -0.80 5.41 0.04
CA LYS A 128 -1.65 4.34 0.57
C LYS A 128 -2.82 4.86 1.41
N LEU A 129 -2.71 6.05 2.01
CA LEU A 129 -3.71 6.58 2.93
C LEU A 129 -5.10 6.73 2.29
N ALA A 130 -5.19 7.40 1.15
CA ALA A 130 -6.48 7.67 0.49
C ALA A 130 -7.20 6.40 -0.01
N PRO A 131 -6.55 5.43 -0.68
CA PRO A 131 -7.20 4.17 -1.00
C PRO A 131 -7.61 3.37 0.24
N THR A 132 -6.81 3.37 1.30
CA THR A 132 -7.17 2.65 2.55
C THR A 132 -8.35 3.29 3.28
N SER A 133 -8.52 4.61 3.23
CA SER A 133 -9.69 5.26 3.82
C SER A 133 -10.97 4.88 3.10
N LEU A 134 -10.94 4.75 1.77
CA LEU A 134 -12.10 4.27 1.01
C LEU A 134 -12.47 2.82 1.36
N LEU A 135 -11.48 1.95 1.55
CA LEU A 135 -11.72 0.58 2.04
C LEU A 135 -12.39 0.58 3.42
N LEU A 136 -11.94 1.44 4.33
CA LEU A 136 -12.54 1.56 5.67
C LEU A 136 -13.97 2.11 5.63
N LEU A 137 -14.24 3.11 4.78
CA LEU A 137 -15.58 3.71 4.63
C LEU A 137 -16.59 2.73 4.02
N THR A 138 -16.12 1.78 3.19
CA THR A 138 -16.97 0.82 2.47
C THR A 138 -16.99 -0.58 3.11
N ILE A 139 -16.33 -0.76 4.26
CA ILE A 139 -16.01 -2.07 4.84
C ILE A 139 -17.22 -3.02 4.97
N ASN A 140 -18.39 -2.49 5.33
CA ASN A 140 -19.61 -3.27 5.52
C ASN A 140 -20.17 -3.89 4.23
N SER A 141 -19.77 -3.36 3.06
CA SER A 141 -20.24 -3.81 1.75
C SER A 141 -19.26 -4.73 1.02
N LEU A 142 -18.01 -4.80 1.48
CA LEU A 142 -16.97 -5.54 0.77
C LEU A 142 -17.15 -7.04 0.96
N ASN A 143 -16.88 -7.80 -0.09
CA ASN A 143 -16.96 -9.25 -0.02
C ASN A 143 -15.73 -9.79 0.76
N PRO A 144 -15.91 -10.48 1.89
CA PRO A 144 -14.80 -10.97 2.70
C PRO A 144 -13.95 -12.01 1.94
N THR A 145 -14.56 -12.81 1.07
CA THR A 145 -13.85 -13.85 0.31
C THR A 145 -12.83 -13.24 -0.68
N THR A 146 -13.18 -12.13 -1.33
CA THR A 146 -12.26 -11.44 -2.26
C THR A 146 -11.14 -10.74 -1.50
N LEU A 147 -11.43 -10.15 -0.34
CA LEU A 147 -10.41 -9.52 0.51
C LEU A 147 -9.39 -10.54 1.02
N ILE A 148 -9.84 -11.68 1.55
CA ILE A 148 -8.95 -12.73 2.09
C ILE A 148 -8.10 -13.35 0.98
N THR A 149 -8.69 -13.63 -0.19
CA THR A 149 -7.95 -14.21 -1.32
C THR A 149 -6.86 -13.26 -1.84
N LEU A 150 -7.16 -11.97 -2.02
CA LEU A 150 -6.16 -10.95 -2.37
C LEU A 150 -5.10 -10.79 -1.28
N GLY A 151 -5.51 -10.84 -0.01
CA GLY A 151 -4.61 -10.76 1.15
C GLY A 151 -3.60 -11.91 1.22
N LEU A 152 -4.07 -13.15 1.04
CA LEU A 152 -3.22 -14.34 1.04
C LEU A 152 -2.30 -14.39 -0.18
N LEU A 153 -2.81 -14.05 -1.37
CA LEU A 153 -1.97 -14.00 -2.58
C LEU A 153 -0.85 -12.98 -2.46
N SER A 154 -1.15 -11.79 -1.93
CA SER A 154 -0.16 -10.71 -1.78
C SER A 154 0.88 -10.97 -0.70
N THR A 155 0.51 -11.60 0.42
CA THR A 155 1.48 -12.03 1.45
C THR A 155 2.45 -13.08 0.92
N LEU A 156 1.95 -14.14 0.27
CA LEU A 156 2.80 -15.19 -0.30
C LEU A 156 3.72 -14.67 -1.42
N LEU A 157 3.17 -13.93 -2.39
CA LEU A 157 3.96 -13.40 -3.51
C LEU A 157 4.94 -12.32 -3.06
N GLY A 158 4.54 -11.46 -2.12
CA GLY A 158 5.43 -10.46 -1.53
C GLY A 158 6.62 -11.11 -0.81
N GLY A 159 6.37 -12.18 -0.05
CA GLY A 159 7.42 -12.97 0.59
C GLY A 159 8.38 -13.59 -0.42
N TRP A 160 7.86 -14.37 -1.37
CA TRP A 160 8.70 -15.12 -2.30
C TRP A 160 9.50 -14.21 -3.25
N LEU A 161 8.86 -13.22 -3.86
CA LEU A 161 9.53 -12.33 -4.83
C LEU A 161 10.53 -11.39 -4.16
N GLY A 162 10.34 -11.09 -2.86
CA GLY A 162 11.27 -10.28 -2.07
C GLY A 162 12.62 -10.96 -1.83
N LEU A 163 12.66 -12.28 -1.71
CA LEU A 163 13.89 -13.05 -1.43
C LEU A 163 14.95 -12.91 -2.52
N ASN A 164 14.54 -12.70 -3.77
CA ASN A 164 15.45 -12.64 -4.92
C ASN A 164 15.83 -11.20 -5.32
N GLN A 165 15.77 -10.24 -4.40
CA GLN A 165 16.09 -8.84 -4.69
C GLN A 165 17.33 -8.36 -3.95
N THR A 166 18.24 -7.69 -4.67
CA THR A 166 19.43 -7.05 -4.10
C THR A 166 19.29 -5.53 -3.94
N GLN A 167 18.27 -4.95 -4.56
CA GLN A 167 18.01 -3.51 -4.55
C GLN A 167 17.09 -3.15 -3.39
N THR A 168 17.52 -2.22 -2.52
CA THR A 168 16.80 -1.87 -1.28
C THR A 168 15.37 -1.39 -1.56
N ARG A 169 15.17 -0.61 -2.64
CA ARG A 169 13.85 -0.11 -3.06
C ARG A 169 12.91 -1.23 -3.50
N LYS A 170 13.41 -2.27 -4.16
CA LYS A 170 12.58 -3.43 -4.55
C LYS A 170 12.23 -4.30 -3.35
N ILE A 171 13.17 -4.49 -2.42
CA ILE A 171 12.90 -5.18 -1.14
C ILE A 171 11.75 -4.47 -0.40
N MET A 172 11.82 -3.14 -0.28
CA MET A 172 10.74 -2.35 0.34
C MET A 172 9.43 -2.37 -0.44
N ALA A 173 9.48 -2.50 -1.78
CA ALA A 173 8.27 -2.68 -2.58
C ALA A 173 7.58 -4.01 -2.23
N PHE A 174 8.33 -5.12 -2.17
CA PHE A 174 7.76 -6.42 -1.82
C PHE A 174 7.30 -6.52 -0.37
N SER A 175 8.00 -5.87 0.56
CA SER A 175 7.47 -5.74 1.94
C SER A 175 6.16 -4.95 1.96
N SER A 176 6.03 -3.88 1.16
CA SER A 176 4.77 -3.15 1.04
C SER A 176 3.63 -4.02 0.52
N ILE A 177 3.89 -4.90 -0.45
CA ILE A 177 2.88 -5.81 -1.01
C ILE A 177 2.42 -6.80 0.07
N ALA A 178 3.38 -7.39 0.82
CA ALA A 178 3.06 -8.32 1.90
C ALA A 178 2.25 -7.64 3.04
N HIS A 179 2.66 -6.44 3.48
CA HIS A 179 1.94 -5.72 4.54
C HIS A 179 0.56 -5.25 4.10
N MET A 180 0.36 -4.87 2.83
CA MET A 180 -0.98 -4.60 2.32
C MET A 180 -1.85 -5.85 2.28
N GLY A 181 -1.25 -7.03 2.09
CA GLY A 181 -1.96 -8.30 2.23
C GLY A 181 -2.48 -8.53 3.64
N TRP A 182 -1.63 -8.31 4.65
CA TRP A 182 -2.06 -8.34 6.06
C TRP A 182 -3.16 -7.32 6.36
N LEU A 183 -3.09 -6.11 5.77
CA LEU A 183 -4.14 -5.11 5.90
C LEU A 183 -5.48 -5.60 5.32
N PHE A 184 -5.46 -6.23 4.13
CA PHE A 184 -6.67 -6.77 3.50
C PHE A 184 -7.29 -7.90 4.32
N THR A 185 -6.48 -8.77 4.93
CA THR A 185 -6.99 -9.77 5.87
C THR A 185 -7.58 -9.11 7.12
N ALA A 186 -6.94 -8.09 7.68
CA ALA A 186 -7.41 -7.39 8.87
C ALA A 186 -8.75 -6.67 8.64
N LEU A 187 -8.96 -6.11 7.45
CA LEU A 187 -10.22 -5.45 7.07
C LEU A 187 -11.43 -6.39 7.11
N THR A 188 -11.24 -7.70 6.96
CA THR A 188 -12.36 -8.65 7.07
C THR A 188 -12.80 -8.93 8.49
N ILE A 189 -11.98 -8.57 9.48
CA ILE A 189 -12.20 -8.95 10.87
C ILE A 189 -12.62 -7.74 11.69
N ASN A 190 -11.78 -6.70 11.71
CA ASN A 190 -12.04 -5.50 12.49
C ASN A 190 -11.33 -4.27 11.90
N PRO A 191 -12.05 -3.16 11.66
CA PRO A 191 -11.43 -1.92 11.17
C PRO A 191 -10.34 -1.38 12.11
N ASN A 192 -10.45 -1.60 13.43
CA ASN A 192 -9.46 -1.12 14.38
C ASN A 192 -8.11 -1.83 14.21
N ILE A 193 -8.12 -3.14 13.96
CA ILE A 193 -6.89 -3.90 13.70
C ILE A 193 -6.29 -3.50 12.36
N ALA A 194 -7.12 -3.28 11.33
CA ALA A 194 -6.65 -2.74 10.06
C ALA A 194 -5.94 -1.39 10.25
N LEU A 195 -6.50 -0.47 11.05
CA LEU A 195 -5.86 0.81 11.38
C LEU A 195 -4.52 0.63 12.12
N ILE A 196 -4.45 -0.28 13.10
CA ILE A 196 -3.19 -0.59 13.81
C ILE A 196 -2.14 -1.13 12.83
N THR A 197 -2.54 -2.02 11.91
CA THR A 197 -1.60 -2.59 10.93
C THR A 197 -1.05 -1.53 9.98
N LEU A 198 -1.90 -0.60 9.54
CA LEU A 198 -1.51 0.51 8.67
C LEU A 198 -0.57 1.47 9.40
N THR A 199 -0.88 1.87 10.63
CA THR A 199 -0.07 2.84 11.38
C THR A 199 1.33 2.29 11.69
N ILE A 200 1.44 1.04 12.12
CA ILE A 200 2.72 0.38 12.37
C ILE A 200 3.51 0.25 11.07
N TYR A 201 2.87 -0.16 9.97
CA TYR A 201 3.52 -0.22 8.67
C TYR A 201 4.07 1.14 8.22
N LEU A 202 3.28 2.21 8.35
CA LEU A 202 3.70 3.57 7.96
C LEU A 202 4.89 4.06 8.81
N LEU A 203 4.88 3.80 10.12
CA LEU A 203 6.00 4.15 11.02
C LEU A 203 7.28 3.39 10.65
N LEU A 204 7.19 2.07 10.45
CA LEU A 204 8.36 1.24 10.15
C LEU A 204 8.93 1.51 8.75
N THR A 205 8.08 1.78 7.77
CA THR A 205 8.56 2.10 6.42
C THR A 205 9.17 3.49 6.33
N THR A 206 8.57 4.51 6.96
CA THR A 206 9.17 5.85 7.02
C THR A 206 10.54 5.81 7.70
N THR A 207 10.65 5.15 8.85
CA THR A 207 11.94 4.99 9.55
C THR A 207 12.98 4.32 8.65
N MET A 208 12.67 3.18 8.01
CA MET A 208 13.60 2.53 7.07
C MET A 208 14.04 3.44 5.91
N PHE A 209 13.11 4.15 5.26
CA PHE A 209 13.47 5.05 4.17
C PHE A 209 14.32 6.23 4.64
N PHE A 210 14.08 6.77 5.83
CA PHE A 210 14.96 7.80 6.42
C PHE A 210 16.39 7.28 6.61
N MET A 211 16.55 6.04 7.07
CA MET A 211 17.86 5.40 7.25
C MET A 211 18.58 5.23 5.90
N PHE A 212 17.86 4.79 4.86
CA PHE A 212 18.42 4.70 3.51
C PHE A 212 18.81 6.05 2.93
N MET A 213 18.05 7.12 3.22
CA MET A 213 18.40 8.46 2.78
C MET A 213 19.67 8.98 3.46
N MET A 214 19.85 8.72 4.76
CA MET A 214 21.06 9.14 5.50
C MET A 214 22.33 8.43 5.02
N THR A 215 22.24 7.16 4.62
CA THR A 215 23.38 6.38 4.08
C THR A 215 23.53 6.43 2.58
N THR A 216 22.57 7.00 1.86
CA THR A 216 22.47 6.96 0.38
C THR A 216 22.54 5.53 -0.20
N SER A 217 22.10 4.51 0.55
CA SER A 217 22.22 3.10 0.20
C SER A 217 21.15 2.65 -0.80
N LYS A 218 21.56 2.25 -2.01
CA LYS A 218 20.66 1.76 -3.06
C LYS A 218 20.68 0.23 -3.17
N THR A 219 21.79 -0.38 -2.78
CA THR A 219 22.00 -1.83 -2.83
C THR A 219 22.29 -2.40 -1.44
N LEU A 220 22.13 -3.72 -1.28
CA LEU A 220 22.51 -4.43 -0.05
C LEU A 220 24.00 -4.26 0.29
N ILE A 221 24.87 -4.14 -0.72
CA ILE A 221 26.31 -3.94 -0.52
C ILE A 221 26.58 -2.56 0.08
N ASP A 222 25.90 -1.53 -0.43
CA ASP A 222 26.01 -0.16 0.12
C ASP A 222 25.59 -0.15 1.60
N LEU A 223 24.49 -0.84 1.93
CA LEU A 223 24.02 -0.98 3.30
C LEU A 223 25.04 -1.71 4.20
N GLY A 224 25.74 -2.72 3.67
CA GLY A 224 26.81 -3.43 4.37
C GLY A 224 28.01 -2.54 4.72
N THR A 225 28.23 -1.47 3.96
CA THR A 225 29.29 -0.47 4.24
C THR A 225 28.82 0.68 5.14
N ALA A 226 27.55 0.75 5.51
CA ALA A 226 27.01 1.77 6.42
C ALA A 226 27.71 1.91 7.79
N PRO A 227 28.25 0.86 8.45
CA PRO A 227 28.84 1.04 9.78
C PRO A 227 30.09 1.90 9.78
N THR A 228 30.79 2.04 8.65
CA THR A 228 31.97 2.92 8.55
C THR A 228 31.61 4.40 8.55
N LEU A 229 30.40 4.75 8.10
CA LEU A 229 29.89 6.11 8.04
C LEU A 229 29.13 6.50 9.31
N ALA A 230 28.30 5.59 9.83
CA ALA A 230 27.49 5.82 11.02
C ALA A 230 27.28 4.51 11.79
N PRO A 231 28.08 4.22 12.83
CA PRO A 231 28.07 2.92 13.51
C PRO A 231 26.74 2.65 14.24
N THR A 232 26.04 3.70 14.68
CA THR A 232 24.72 3.57 15.35
C THR A 232 23.58 3.28 14.40
N LEU A 233 23.74 3.58 13.10
CA LEU A 233 22.66 3.47 12.13
C LEU A 233 22.40 2.02 11.71
N LEU A 234 23.46 1.19 11.63
CA LEU A 234 23.34 -0.22 11.27
C LEU A 234 22.48 -1.03 12.28
N PRO A 235 22.74 -1.01 13.61
CA PRO A 235 21.92 -1.76 14.55
C PRO A 235 20.47 -1.26 14.60
N LEU A 236 20.24 0.05 14.43
CA LEU A 236 18.89 0.60 14.30
C LEU A 236 18.18 0.07 13.04
N SER A 237 18.88 0.02 11.90
CA SER A 237 18.34 -0.52 10.65
C SER A 237 18.01 -2.01 10.76
N MET A 238 18.81 -2.77 11.52
CA MET A 238 18.55 -4.17 11.84
C MET A 238 17.28 -4.32 12.68
N LEU A 239 17.14 -3.55 13.76
CA LEU A 239 15.95 -3.59 14.62
C LEU A 239 14.67 -3.23 13.84
N THR A 240 14.72 -2.24 12.95
CA THR A 240 13.57 -1.85 12.11
C THR A 240 13.25 -2.90 11.03
N LEU A 241 14.24 -3.62 10.50
CA LEU A 241 13.99 -4.74 9.59
C LEU A 241 13.39 -5.94 10.32
N MET A 242 13.88 -6.25 11.53
CA MET A 242 13.33 -7.31 12.37
C MET A 242 11.89 -6.99 12.81
N SER A 243 11.58 -5.72 13.06
CA SER A 243 10.21 -5.31 13.37
C SER A 243 9.29 -5.40 12.15
N LEU A 244 9.73 -5.02 10.93
CA LEU A 244 8.98 -5.28 9.70
C LEU A 244 8.73 -6.78 9.47
N GLY A 245 9.73 -7.61 9.79
CA GLY A 245 9.62 -9.07 9.81
C GLY A 245 8.57 -9.58 10.80
N GLY A 246 8.27 -8.82 11.86
CA GLY A 246 7.31 -9.19 12.90
C GLY A 246 7.89 -10.18 13.89
N ILE A 247 9.14 -9.99 14.32
CA ILE A 247 9.78 -10.86 15.32
C ILE A 247 9.42 -10.38 16.74
N PRO A 248 8.93 -11.24 17.66
CA PRO A 248 8.76 -10.89 19.07
C PRO A 248 10.15 -10.61 19.69
N PRO A 249 10.37 -9.53 20.46
CA PRO A 249 9.43 -8.66 21.18
C PRO A 249 9.10 -7.31 20.50
N LEU A 250 9.34 -7.16 19.19
CA LEU A 250 9.22 -5.87 18.51
C LEU A 250 7.78 -5.51 18.15
N THR A 251 7.51 -4.20 17.98
CA THR A 251 6.16 -3.66 17.74
C THR A 251 5.49 -4.20 16.48
N GLY A 252 6.25 -4.52 15.43
CA GLY A 252 5.69 -5.07 14.19
C GLY A 252 5.16 -6.50 14.30
N PHE A 253 5.42 -7.21 15.41
CA PHE A 253 4.76 -8.49 15.70
C PHE A 253 3.29 -8.31 16.10
N MET A 254 2.98 -7.25 16.86
CA MET A 254 1.63 -6.98 17.39
C MET A 254 0.50 -7.09 16.34
N PRO A 255 0.57 -6.41 15.16
CA PRO A 255 -0.53 -6.46 14.20
C PRO A 255 -0.73 -7.85 13.60
N LYS A 256 0.35 -8.56 13.29
CA LYS A 256 0.28 -9.92 12.72
C LYS A 256 -0.30 -10.90 13.73
N TRP A 257 0.13 -10.79 14.98
CA TRP A 257 -0.36 -11.63 16.08
C TRP A 257 -1.86 -11.42 16.34
N LEU A 258 -2.33 -10.16 16.40
CA LEU A 258 -3.74 -9.85 16.58
C LEU A 258 -4.61 -10.43 15.44
N ILE A 259 -4.17 -10.28 14.19
CA ILE A 259 -4.87 -10.84 13.03
C ILE A 259 -4.96 -12.37 13.14
N LEU A 260 -3.85 -13.04 13.47
CA LEU A 260 -3.82 -14.49 13.58
C LEU A 260 -4.71 -14.98 14.73
N MET A 261 -4.73 -14.28 15.87
CA MET A 261 -5.61 -14.61 16.99
C MET A 261 -7.08 -14.62 16.58
N GLU A 262 -7.54 -13.63 15.82
CA GLU A 262 -8.95 -13.60 15.39
C GLU A 262 -9.25 -14.53 14.20
N LEU A 263 -8.26 -14.86 13.36
CA LEU A 263 -8.44 -15.80 12.24
C LEU A 263 -8.44 -17.28 12.66
N THR A 264 -7.66 -17.65 13.68
CA THR A 264 -7.53 -19.05 14.13
C THR A 264 -8.86 -19.75 14.45
N PRO A 265 -9.88 -19.13 15.09
CA PRO A 265 -11.16 -19.80 15.35
C PRO A 265 -12.03 -19.97 14.09
N THR A 266 -11.87 -19.13 13.07
CA THR A 266 -12.78 -19.10 11.91
C THR A 266 -12.20 -19.82 10.69
N LEU A 267 -10.92 -19.61 10.39
CA LEU A 267 -10.25 -20.06 9.17
C LEU A 267 -8.83 -20.56 9.47
N PRO A 268 -8.69 -21.74 10.12
CA PRO A 268 -7.40 -22.23 10.63
C PRO A 268 -6.38 -22.54 9.53
N THR A 269 -6.84 -22.94 8.34
CA THR A 269 -5.94 -23.22 7.20
C THR A 269 -5.33 -21.93 6.62
N ILE A 270 -6.14 -20.88 6.54
CA ILE A 270 -5.71 -19.57 6.03
C ILE A 270 -4.79 -18.89 7.03
N SER A 271 -5.06 -19.01 8.34
CA SER A 271 -4.16 -18.50 9.37
C SER A 271 -2.80 -19.20 9.34
N CYS A 272 -2.76 -20.52 9.11
CA CYS A 272 -1.51 -21.27 8.96
C CYS A 272 -0.73 -20.88 7.70
N LEU A 273 -1.40 -20.51 6.60
CA LEU A 273 -0.73 -20.09 5.37
C LEU A 273 -0.21 -18.63 5.44
N LEU A 274 -0.82 -17.80 6.28
CA LEU A 274 -0.39 -16.41 6.50
C LEU A 274 0.80 -16.31 7.46
N ALA A 275 0.86 -17.19 8.46
CA ALA A 275 1.93 -17.25 9.44
C ALA A 275 3.25 -17.72 8.82
#